data_AF-A0A8T5U1C9-F1
#
_entry.id   AF-A0A8T5U1C9-F1
#
_cell.length_a   1.000
_cell.length_b   1.000
_cell.length_c   1.000
_cell.angle_alpha   90.00
_cell.angle_beta   90.00
_cell.angle_gamma   90.00
#
_symmetry.space_group_name_H-M   'P 1'
#
loop_
_entity.id
_entity.type
_entity.pdbx_description
1 polymer ?
#
loop_
_entity_poly.entity_id
_entity_poly.type
_entity_poly.pdbx_seq_one_letter_code
_entity_poly.pdbx_strand_id
1 'polypeptide(L)'
;IYTFSVITSNGFPYYQLKVKEAPNGINLYLRFFDFTKEELKPPSNFEIADSFDLNAGLVSALFKFARAMSKNIHILEFNSDEQANRKEEKGKYSGDVLVTCQTESYLFHKSVYAKIKLIYDILLSYKIPLETAIEILPVQEEKIYNILNDFDARSRVDEHKTQLKRLGSDFLKEMKTYGLREICITSFDLSPIMIMGKKYSFDDVHGILRNIGNIPEIPPLNWVYRQSIHNGEEIWVYIYKSDVGPSVEGLFEPYLYLLICDFNSYLGEIPETLGNKLNRLLG
;
A
#
# COMPACT_ATOMS: atom_id res chain seq x y z
N ILE A 1 -5.20 2.82 3.15
CA ILE A 1 -6.31 1.99 2.61
C ILE A 1 -7.62 2.46 3.26
N TYR A 2 -8.73 2.52 2.52
CA TYR A 2 -10.03 3.08 2.98
C TYR A 2 -11.10 2.02 3.17
N THR A 3 -11.18 1.09 2.23
CA THR A 3 -12.10 -0.04 2.30
C THR A 3 -11.36 -1.30 1.97
N PHE A 4 -11.81 -2.40 2.57
CA PHE A 4 -11.37 -3.75 2.29
C PHE A 4 -12.62 -4.59 2.03
N SER A 5 -12.61 -5.43 1.01
CA SER A 5 -13.73 -6.34 0.74
C SER A 5 -13.23 -7.67 0.23
N VAL A 6 -13.84 -8.74 0.71
CA VAL A 6 -13.62 -10.10 0.24
C VAL A 6 -14.84 -10.48 -0.60
N ILE A 7 -14.60 -10.93 -1.81
CA ILE A 7 -15.62 -11.30 -2.79
C ILE A 7 -15.50 -12.80 -3.04
N THR A 8 -16.63 -13.49 -3.04
CA THR A 8 -16.69 -14.91 -3.39
C THR A 8 -16.52 -15.11 -4.90
N SER A 9 -16.19 -16.33 -5.30
CA SER A 9 -16.16 -16.77 -6.70
C SER A 9 -17.43 -16.44 -7.50
N ASN A 10 -18.59 -16.39 -6.84
CA ASN A 10 -19.87 -16.06 -7.46
C ASN A 10 -20.11 -14.55 -7.66
N GLY A 11 -19.19 -13.69 -7.22
CA GLY A 11 -19.24 -12.24 -7.35
C GLY A 11 -20.03 -11.54 -6.25
N PHE A 12 -20.39 -12.24 -5.17
CA PHE A 12 -21.08 -11.65 -4.03
C PHE A 12 -20.06 -11.18 -2.98
N PRO A 13 -20.27 -10.01 -2.34
CA PRO A 13 -19.42 -9.58 -1.25
C PRO A 13 -19.63 -10.53 -0.06
N TYR A 14 -18.58 -11.26 0.32
CA TYR A 14 -18.54 -12.09 1.52
C TYR A 14 -18.38 -11.23 2.77
N TYR A 15 -17.48 -10.24 2.68
CA TYR A 15 -17.16 -9.37 3.79
C TYR A 15 -16.76 -7.98 3.29
N GLN A 16 -17.12 -6.96 4.05
CA GLN A 16 -16.71 -5.58 3.79
C GLN A 16 -16.35 -4.90 5.10
N LEU A 17 -15.17 -4.27 5.10
CA LEU A 17 -14.70 -3.42 6.18
C LEU A 17 -14.49 -2.00 5.67
N LYS A 18 -15.10 -1.04 6.36
CA LYS A 18 -14.77 0.38 6.22
C LYS A 18 -13.64 0.70 7.19
N VAL A 19 -12.43 0.88 6.66
CA VAL A 19 -11.22 1.11 7.46
C VAL A 19 -11.16 2.55 7.94
N LYS A 20 -11.41 3.51 7.03
CA LYS A 20 -11.49 4.95 7.34
C LYS A 20 -12.29 5.68 6.28
N GLU A 21 -12.70 6.91 6.58
CA GLU A 21 -13.41 7.76 5.62
C GLU A 21 -12.53 8.09 4.40
N ALA A 22 -13.11 7.96 3.21
CA ALA A 22 -12.46 8.36 1.97
C ALA A 22 -12.49 9.89 1.86
N PRO A 23 -11.40 10.55 1.43
CA PRO A 23 -11.37 11.98 1.26
C PRO A 23 -12.20 12.39 0.04
N ASN A 24 -12.83 13.56 0.12
CA ASN A 24 -13.67 14.09 -0.95
C ASN A 24 -12.82 14.72 -2.05
N GLY A 25 -13.25 14.57 -3.31
CA GLY A 25 -12.67 15.29 -4.46
C GLY A 25 -11.29 14.78 -4.92
N ILE A 26 -10.89 13.58 -4.51
CA ILE A 26 -9.60 12.96 -4.88
C ILE A 26 -9.85 11.65 -5.63
N ASN A 27 -9.03 11.38 -6.65
CA ASN A 27 -9.03 10.11 -7.36
C ASN A 27 -8.41 9.02 -6.49
N LEU A 28 -9.15 7.94 -6.26
CA LEU A 28 -8.72 6.80 -5.47
C LEU A 28 -8.62 5.57 -6.37
N TYR A 29 -7.68 4.69 -6.05
CA TYR A 29 -7.52 3.42 -6.75
C TYR A 29 -8.41 2.36 -6.12
N LEU A 30 -9.13 1.62 -6.95
CA LEU A 30 -9.75 0.37 -6.58
C LEU A 30 -8.86 -0.77 -7.07
N ARG A 31 -8.20 -1.45 -6.13
CA ARG A 31 -7.25 -2.52 -6.41
C ARG A 31 -7.94 -3.87 -6.22
N PHE A 32 -7.54 -4.82 -7.06
CA PHE A 32 -8.03 -6.18 -7.09
C PHE A 32 -6.87 -7.15 -6.90
N PHE A 33 -7.06 -8.12 -6.02
CA PHE A 33 -6.07 -9.14 -5.69
C PHE A 33 -6.73 -10.50 -5.77
N ASP A 34 -6.29 -11.30 -6.74
CA ASP A 34 -6.80 -12.64 -6.99
C ASP A 34 -5.95 -13.68 -6.24
N PHE A 35 -6.61 -14.53 -5.46
CA PHE A 35 -5.99 -15.64 -4.71
C PHE A 35 -6.54 -17.01 -5.12
N THR A 36 -6.92 -17.16 -6.39
CA THR A 36 -7.37 -18.43 -6.95
C THR A 36 -6.24 -19.47 -6.94
N LYS A 37 -6.49 -20.65 -6.37
CA LYS A 37 -5.54 -21.78 -6.41
C LYS A 37 -5.70 -22.55 -7.72
N GLU A 38 -4.68 -22.53 -8.56
CA GLU A 38 -4.56 -23.50 -9.66
C GLU A 38 -4.05 -24.84 -9.10
N GLU A 39 -4.78 -25.93 -9.30
CA GLU A 39 -4.24 -27.27 -9.00
C GLU A 39 -3.18 -27.65 -10.05
N LEU A 40 -1.93 -27.81 -9.59
CA LEU A 40 -0.81 -28.35 -10.35
C LEU A 40 -1.16 -29.69 -11.01
N LYS A 41 -1.20 -29.74 -12.34
CA LYS A 41 -1.14 -31.00 -13.12
C LYS A 41 0.30 -31.29 -13.56
N PRO A 42 0.69 -32.57 -13.75
CA PRO A 42 2.09 -32.98 -13.88
C PRO A 42 2.72 -32.50 -15.20
N PRO A 43 4.07 -32.42 -15.28
CA PRO A 43 4.76 -31.72 -16.36
C PRO A 43 4.70 -32.55 -17.65
N SER A 44 3.73 -32.26 -18.50
CA SER A 44 3.77 -32.66 -19.90
C SER A 44 4.51 -31.61 -20.70
N ASN A 45 5.55 -32.03 -21.42
CA ASN A 45 6.40 -31.19 -22.26
C ASN A 45 5.58 -30.29 -23.22
N PHE A 46 5.97 -29.00 -23.29
CA PHE A 46 5.44 -27.92 -24.15
C PHE A 46 4.00 -27.50 -23.78
N GLU A 47 3.60 -26.25 -23.61
CA GLU A 47 4.16 -24.90 -23.76
C GLU A 47 3.30 -23.98 -22.88
N ILE A 48 3.86 -22.84 -22.45
CA ILE A 48 3.37 -21.96 -21.38
C ILE A 48 1.96 -21.42 -21.70
N ALA A 49 0.97 -21.90 -20.96
CA ALA A 49 -0.43 -21.52 -21.06
C ALA A 49 -0.76 -20.42 -20.05
N ASP A 50 -0.51 -19.16 -20.42
CA ASP A 50 -0.94 -17.99 -19.64
C ASP A 50 -1.93 -17.14 -20.46
N SER A 51 -3.05 -16.80 -19.81
CA SER A 51 -4.05 -15.75 -20.18
C SER A 51 -5.13 -16.07 -21.24
N PHE A 52 -6.27 -16.69 -20.85
CA PHE A 52 -7.60 -16.29 -21.39
C PHE A 52 -8.87 -16.88 -20.71
N ASP A 53 -8.91 -17.05 -19.38
CA ASP A 53 -10.19 -17.35 -18.68
C ASP A 53 -10.46 -16.48 -17.43
N LEU A 54 -9.50 -15.65 -17.00
CA LEU A 54 -9.66 -14.78 -15.82
C LEU A 54 -10.57 -13.56 -16.05
N ASN A 55 -10.74 -13.05 -17.28
CA ASN A 55 -11.39 -11.75 -17.50
C ASN A 55 -12.92 -11.79 -17.38
N ALA A 56 -13.61 -12.84 -17.81
CA ALA A 56 -15.09 -12.84 -17.77
C ALA A 56 -15.64 -13.08 -16.35
N GLY A 57 -15.01 -14.01 -15.61
CA GLY A 57 -15.36 -14.30 -14.21
C GLY A 57 -15.05 -13.11 -13.30
N LEU A 58 -13.84 -12.54 -13.42
CA LEU A 58 -13.43 -11.34 -12.70
C LEU A 58 -14.36 -10.16 -13.06
N VAL A 59 -14.50 -9.80 -14.34
CA VAL A 59 -15.35 -8.67 -14.75
C VAL A 59 -16.81 -8.88 -14.32
N SER A 60 -17.35 -10.10 -14.37
CA SER A 60 -18.70 -10.40 -13.87
C SER A 60 -18.80 -10.24 -12.35
N ALA A 61 -17.80 -10.73 -11.59
CA ALA A 61 -17.72 -10.54 -10.15
C ALA A 61 -17.58 -9.06 -9.78
N LEU A 62 -16.76 -8.30 -10.51
CA LEU A 62 -16.58 -6.86 -10.35
C LEU A 62 -17.86 -6.08 -10.65
N PHE A 63 -18.58 -6.47 -11.70
CA PHE A 63 -19.84 -5.83 -12.08
C PHE A 63 -20.94 -6.12 -11.06
N LYS A 64 -21.06 -7.37 -10.60
CA LYS A 64 -21.99 -7.75 -9.52
C LYS A 64 -21.65 -7.03 -8.22
N PHE A 65 -20.36 -6.94 -7.87
CA PHE A 65 -19.89 -6.19 -6.71
C PHE A 65 -20.23 -4.69 -6.81
N ALA A 66 -19.92 -4.05 -7.94
CA ALA A 66 -20.24 -2.64 -8.19
C ALA A 66 -21.73 -2.36 -8.01
N ARG A 67 -22.58 -3.23 -8.57
CA ARG A 67 -24.03 -3.16 -8.45
C ARG A 67 -24.52 -3.38 -7.01
N ALA A 68 -23.93 -4.31 -6.27
CA ALA A 68 -24.28 -4.58 -4.87
C ALA A 68 -23.86 -3.45 -3.93
N MET A 69 -22.74 -2.77 -4.24
CA MET A 69 -22.16 -1.72 -3.40
C MET A 69 -22.58 -0.29 -3.78
N SER A 70 -23.42 -0.11 -4.81
CA SER A 70 -23.74 1.20 -5.39
C SER A 70 -22.49 2.03 -5.74
N LYS A 71 -21.39 1.37 -6.13
CA LYS A 71 -20.14 2.03 -6.51
C LYS A 71 -20.01 2.04 -8.03
N ASN A 72 -19.84 3.23 -8.62
CA ASN A 72 -19.52 3.35 -10.03
C ASN A 72 -18.03 3.07 -10.26
N ILE A 73 -17.72 2.00 -10.98
CA ILE A 73 -16.36 1.72 -11.47
C ILE A 73 -16.14 2.61 -12.69
N HIS A 74 -15.27 3.63 -12.57
CA HIS A 74 -15.00 4.57 -13.66
C HIS A 74 -13.81 4.16 -14.53
N ILE A 75 -12.76 3.58 -13.94
CA ILE A 75 -11.53 3.19 -14.63
C ILE A 75 -11.03 1.87 -14.01
N LEU A 76 -10.72 0.88 -14.86
CA LEU A 76 -10.00 -0.33 -14.50
C LEU A 76 -8.61 -0.22 -15.13
N GLU A 77 -7.58 -0.02 -14.32
CA GLU A 77 -6.18 0.03 -14.79
C GLU A 77 -5.58 -1.37 -14.69
N PHE A 78 -5.26 -1.95 -15.85
CA PHE A 78 -4.51 -3.20 -15.97
C PHE A 78 -3.10 -2.85 -16.43
N ASN A 79 -2.09 -3.27 -15.67
CA ASN A 79 -0.71 -3.28 -16.16
C ASN A 79 -0.51 -4.57 -16.95
N SER A 80 -0.39 -4.47 -18.26
CA SER A 80 -0.07 -5.61 -19.13
C SER A 80 1.40 -5.56 -19.55
N ASP A 81 2.19 -6.55 -19.16
CA ASP A 81 3.44 -6.87 -19.84
C ASP A 81 3.16 -8.00 -20.87
N GLU A 82 3.14 -7.59 -22.15
CA GLU A 82 3.22 -8.38 -23.41
C GLU A 82 2.22 -9.50 -23.78
N GLN A 83 2.21 -9.79 -25.09
CA GLN A 83 1.12 -10.32 -25.94
C GLN A 83 1.13 -11.85 -26.13
N ALA A 84 -0.05 -12.48 -26.34
CA ALA A 84 -0.21 -13.63 -27.25
C ALA A 84 -1.69 -13.91 -27.63
N ASN A 85 -1.90 -14.63 -28.74
CA ASN A 85 -3.17 -14.81 -29.45
C ASN A 85 -3.77 -16.24 -29.31
N ARG A 86 -5.10 -16.33 -29.09
CA ARG A 86 -6.07 -17.48 -29.28
C ARG A 86 -5.96 -18.65 -28.26
N LYS A 87 -6.95 -19.53 -27.96
CA LYS A 87 -8.44 -19.70 -28.08
C LYS A 87 -8.83 -20.74 -26.99
N GLU A 88 -10.05 -20.64 -26.47
CA GLU A 88 -10.60 -21.26 -25.24
C GLU A 88 -10.85 -22.77 -25.23
N GLU A 89 -10.70 -23.42 -24.05
CA GLU A 89 -11.56 -24.51 -23.54
C GLU A 89 -11.58 -24.56 -21.99
N LYS A 90 -12.76 -24.85 -21.41
CA LYS A 90 -13.15 -24.64 -20.00
C LYS A 90 -12.80 -25.79 -19.04
N GLY A 91 -12.24 -25.47 -17.87
CA GLY A 91 -12.08 -26.35 -16.70
C GLY A 91 -12.86 -25.88 -15.46
N LYS A 92 -13.20 -26.80 -14.54
CA LYS A 92 -13.90 -26.51 -13.27
C LYS A 92 -12.91 -25.98 -12.21
N TYR A 93 -13.18 -24.78 -11.70
CA TYR A 93 -12.41 -24.05 -10.69
C TYR A 93 -12.94 -24.31 -9.27
N SER A 94 -12.06 -24.48 -8.28
CA SER A 94 -12.43 -24.53 -6.87
C SER A 94 -11.43 -23.75 -6.01
N GLY A 95 -11.59 -22.42 -5.94
CA GLY A 95 -10.99 -21.62 -4.88
C GLY A 95 -10.83 -20.13 -5.18
N ASP A 96 -11.84 -19.45 -5.72
CA ASP A 96 -11.68 -18.06 -6.17
C ASP A 96 -12.03 -17.08 -5.03
N VAL A 97 -11.01 -16.53 -4.38
CA VAL A 97 -11.17 -15.40 -3.46
C VAL A 97 -10.59 -14.16 -4.11
N LEU A 98 -11.46 -13.22 -4.40
CA LEU A 98 -11.07 -11.91 -4.90
C LEU A 98 -11.13 -10.91 -3.74
N VAL A 99 -9.98 -10.31 -3.42
CA VAL A 99 -9.91 -9.26 -2.40
C VAL A 99 -9.78 -7.91 -3.09
N THR A 100 -10.54 -6.93 -2.61
CA THR A 100 -10.55 -5.58 -3.18
C THR A 100 -10.26 -4.54 -2.12
N CYS A 101 -9.55 -3.50 -2.51
CA CYS A 101 -9.19 -2.41 -1.61
C CYS A 101 -9.28 -1.06 -2.31
N GLN A 102 -9.81 -0.06 -1.60
CA GLN A 102 -9.77 1.33 -2.05
C GLN A 102 -8.56 2.03 -1.41
N THR A 103 -7.67 2.63 -2.20
CA THR A 103 -6.40 3.19 -1.73
C THR A 103 -6.10 4.57 -2.31
N GLU A 104 -5.19 5.29 -1.67
CA GLU A 104 -4.50 6.41 -2.32
C GLU A 104 -3.71 5.91 -3.55
N SER A 105 -3.52 6.78 -4.53
CA SER A 105 -2.81 6.45 -5.77
C SER A 105 -1.32 6.19 -5.55
N TYR A 106 -0.71 6.90 -4.61
CA TYR A 106 0.72 6.82 -4.34
C TYR A 106 1.16 5.61 -3.50
N LEU A 107 0.24 4.83 -2.93
CA LEU A 107 0.64 3.65 -2.14
C LEU A 107 1.31 2.60 -3.03
N PHE A 108 2.40 2.03 -2.55
CA PHE A 108 3.13 1.00 -3.29
C PHE A 108 2.28 -0.26 -3.48
N HIS A 109 2.13 -0.69 -4.74
CA HIS A 109 1.36 -1.89 -5.05
C HIS A 109 1.93 -3.13 -4.37
N LYS A 110 3.24 -3.34 -4.43
CA LYS A 110 3.91 -4.48 -3.78
C LYS A 110 3.62 -4.51 -2.27
N SER A 111 3.69 -3.35 -1.60
CA SER A 111 3.44 -3.25 -0.15
C SER A 111 1.98 -3.51 0.20
N VAL A 112 1.04 -2.92 -0.55
CA VAL A 112 -0.41 -3.17 -0.35
C VAL A 112 -0.71 -4.65 -0.60
N TYR A 113 -0.19 -5.25 -1.68
CA TYR A 113 -0.36 -6.66 -1.96
C TYR A 113 0.16 -7.53 -0.81
N ALA A 114 1.33 -7.23 -0.25
CA ALA A 114 1.88 -7.97 0.89
C ALA A 114 0.95 -7.95 2.11
N LYS A 115 0.33 -6.80 2.44
CA LYS A 115 -0.69 -6.72 3.51
C LYS A 115 -1.89 -7.61 3.22
N ILE A 116 -2.40 -7.53 2.00
CA ILE A 116 -3.60 -8.30 1.60
C ILE A 116 -3.30 -9.79 1.56
N LYS A 117 -2.14 -10.18 1.05
CA LYS A 117 -1.66 -11.56 1.06
C LYS A 117 -1.51 -12.08 2.49
N LEU A 118 -0.95 -11.28 3.41
CA LEU A 118 -0.87 -11.65 4.82
C LEU A 118 -2.28 -11.94 5.37
N ILE A 119 -3.23 -11.01 5.22
CA ILE A 119 -4.63 -11.20 5.64
C ILE A 119 -5.22 -12.47 5.03
N TYR A 120 -5.01 -12.70 3.73
CA TYR A 120 -5.47 -13.91 3.06
C TYR A 120 -4.89 -15.17 3.72
N ASP A 121 -3.57 -15.24 3.86
CA ASP A 121 -2.86 -16.40 4.39
C ASP A 121 -3.31 -16.72 5.83
N ILE A 122 -3.40 -15.70 6.70
CA ILE A 122 -3.66 -15.88 8.12
C ILE A 122 -5.14 -15.93 8.51
N LEU A 123 -6.07 -15.49 7.65
CA LEU A 123 -7.50 -15.37 8.01
C LEU A 123 -8.48 -15.94 6.99
N LEU A 124 -8.19 -15.89 5.69
CA LEU A 124 -9.15 -16.26 4.64
C LEU A 124 -8.89 -17.64 4.04
N SER A 125 -7.63 -18.05 3.93
CA SER A 125 -7.21 -19.25 3.20
C SER A 125 -7.85 -20.55 3.72
N TYR A 126 -8.05 -20.68 5.04
CA TYR A 126 -8.67 -21.84 5.69
C TYR A 126 -10.21 -21.77 5.75
N LYS A 127 -10.80 -20.65 5.33
CA LYS A 127 -12.26 -20.45 5.28
C LYS A 127 -12.82 -20.77 3.89
N ILE A 128 -12.01 -21.29 2.96
CA ILE A 128 -12.49 -21.64 1.61
C ILE A 128 -13.21 -23.00 1.65
N PRO A 129 -14.40 -23.16 1.02
CA PRO A 129 -15.15 -22.15 0.27
C PRO A 129 -15.95 -21.20 1.17
N LEU A 130 -15.84 -19.89 0.90
CA LEU A 130 -16.41 -18.81 1.71
C LEU A 130 -17.93 -18.89 1.91
N GLU A 131 -18.64 -19.52 0.98
CA GLU A 131 -20.11 -19.67 0.97
C GLU A 131 -20.65 -20.53 2.12
N THR A 132 -19.78 -21.39 2.67
CA THR A 132 -20.11 -22.29 3.80
C THR A 132 -19.38 -21.89 5.08
N ALA A 133 -18.61 -20.79 5.03
CA ALA A 133 -17.61 -20.48 6.01
C ALA A 133 -18.12 -19.60 7.14
N ILE A 134 -17.59 -19.85 8.34
CA ILE A 134 -17.82 -19.04 9.54
C ILE A 134 -17.47 -17.58 9.24
N GLU A 135 -18.41 -16.67 9.55
CA GLU A 135 -18.23 -15.22 9.44
C GLU A 135 -16.89 -14.74 10.04
N ILE A 136 -16.42 -13.59 9.57
CA ILE A 136 -15.25 -12.94 10.17
C ILE A 136 -15.64 -12.48 11.58
N LEU A 137 -15.00 -13.08 12.59
CA LEU A 137 -15.26 -12.75 13.98
C LEU A 137 -14.69 -11.35 14.32
N PRO A 138 -15.21 -10.65 15.35
CA PRO A 138 -14.71 -9.32 15.74
C PRO A 138 -13.20 -9.25 15.98
N VAL A 139 -12.61 -10.29 16.60
CA VAL A 139 -11.15 -10.37 16.83
C VAL A 139 -10.37 -10.50 15.51
N GLN A 140 -10.96 -11.15 14.51
CA GLN A 140 -10.37 -11.27 13.17
C GLN A 140 -10.48 -9.94 12.42
N GLU A 141 -11.61 -9.25 12.55
CA GLU A 141 -11.80 -7.89 12.01
C GLU A 141 -10.79 -6.89 12.59
N GLU A 142 -10.58 -6.90 13.90
CA GLU A 142 -9.55 -6.07 14.54
C GLU A 142 -8.15 -6.37 13.99
N LYS A 143 -7.83 -7.65 13.77
CA LYS A 143 -6.56 -8.05 13.16
C LYS A 143 -6.41 -7.53 11.72
N ILE A 144 -7.47 -7.64 10.91
CA ILE A 144 -7.51 -7.05 9.55
C ILE A 144 -7.29 -5.55 9.64
N TYR A 145 -8.00 -4.87 10.54
CA TYR A 145 -7.90 -3.43 10.73
C TYR A 145 -6.49 -3.00 11.11
N ASN A 146 -5.84 -3.72 12.03
CA ASN A 146 -4.48 -3.43 12.48
C ASN A 146 -3.44 -3.59 11.37
N ILE A 147 -3.54 -4.66 10.56
CA ILE A 147 -2.67 -4.86 9.39
C ILE A 147 -2.87 -3.75 8.36
N LEU A 148 -4.12 -3.41 8.04
CA LEU A 148 -4.42 -2.39 7.01
C LEU A 148 -4.00 -0.97 7.42
N ASN A 149 -3.91 -0.69 8.72
CA ASN A 149 -3.53 0.62 9.27
C ASN A 149 -2.08 0.72 9.74
N ASP A 150 -1.25 -0.30 9.54
CA ASP A 150 0.15 -0.34 10.01
C ASP A 150 0.24 -0.10 11.53
N PHE A 151 -0.62 -0.77 12.32
CA PHE A 151 -0.74 -0.51 13.75
C PHE A 151 0.60 -0.62 14.48
N ASP A 152 1.36 -1.70 14.26
CA ASP A 152 2.65 -1.91 14.95
C ASP A 152 3.68 -0.84 14.58
N ALA A 153 3.71 -0.42 13.32
CA ALA A 153 4.60 0.66 12.86
C ALA A 153 4.25 2.00 13.53
N ARG A 154 2.95 2.29 13.66
CA ARG A 154 2.44 3.50 14.32
C ARG A 154 2.69 3.48 15.83
N SER A 155 2.43 2.36 16.49
CA SER A 155 2.64 2.17 17.93
C SER A 155 4.11 2.41 18.29
N ARG A 156 5.05 1.80 17.56
CA ARG A 156 6.49 1.99 17.79
C ARG A 156 6.96 3.44 17.59
N VAL A 157 6.39 4.14 16.61
CA VAL A 157 6.66 5.58 16.41
C VAL A 157 6.07 6.42 17.54
N ASP A 158 4.88 6.09 18.04
CA ASP A 158 4.25 6.81 19.15
C ASP A 158 5.02 6.61 20.47
N GLU A 159 5.54 5.41 20.72
CA GLU A 159 6.43 5.11 21.87
C GLU A 159 7.66 6.02 21.90
N HIS A 160 8.26 6.31 20.74
CA HIS A 160 9.48 7.11 20.61
C HIS A 160 9.20 8.59 20.25
N LYS A 161 7.94 9.01 20.25
CA LYS A 161 7.47 10.30 19.71
C LYS A 161 8.19 11.51 20.27
N THR A 162 8.46 11.55 21.57
CA THR A 162 9.15 12.69 22.20
C THR A 162 10.60 12.80 21.72
N GLN A 163 11.31 11.67 21.62
CA GLN A 163 12.68 11.63 21.12
C GLN A 163 12.74 11.97 19.63
N LEU A 164 11.81 11.43 18.83
CA LEU A 164 11.68 11.73 17.41
C LEU A 164 11.38 13.21 17.17
N LYS A 165 10.43 13.81 17.90
CA LYS A 165 10.13 15.26 17.79
C LYS A 165 11.35 16.12 18.11
N ARG A 166 12.12 15.76 19.14
CA ARG A 166 13.34 16.47 19.50
C ARG A 166 14.38 16.36 18.40
N LEU A 167 14.68 15.14 17.96
CA LEU A 167 15.61 14.87 16.86
C LEU A 167 15.23 15.65 15.59
N GLY A 168 13.96 15.55 15.16
CA GLY A 168 13.47 16.23 13.97
C GLY A 168 13.54 17.75 14.08
N SER A 169 13.17 18.32 15.24
CA SER A 169 13.28 19.76 15.49
C SER A 169 14.74 20.24 15.41
N ASP A 170 15.66 19.52 16.04
CA ASP A 170 17.08 19.90 16.05
C ASP A 170 17.67 19.78 14.64
N PHE A 171 17.34 18.70 13.92
CA PHE A 171 17.78 18.47 12.54
C PHE A 171 17.21 19.50 11.56
N LEU A 172 15.93 19.86 11.68
CA LEU A 172 15.32 20.90 10.85
C LEU A 172 15.95 22.28 11.08
N LYS A 173 16.31 22.61 12.32
CA LYS A 173 17.01 23.87 12.61
C LYS A 173 18.38 23.90 11.96
N GLU A 174 19.12 22.80 12.04
CA GLU A 174 20.45 22.64 11.42
C GLU A 174 20.37 22.75 9.89
N MET A 175 19.38 22.09 9.28
CA MET A 175 19.28 21.96 7.83
C MET A 175 18.41 23.03 7.16
N LYS A 176 17.89 24.01 7.92
CA LYS A 176 17.00 25.05 7.40
C LYS A 176 17.61 25.84 6.25
N THR A 177 18.91 26.17 6.33
CA THR A 177 19.62 26.93 5.30
C THR A 177 19.84 26.13 4.02
N TYR A 178 19.74 24.80 4.08
CA TYR A 178 19.83 23.89 2.94
C TYR A 178 18.46 23.61 2.32
N GLY A 179 17.42 24.35 2.74
CA GLY A 179 16.07 24.25 2.17
C GLY A 179 15.23 23.09 2.69
N LEU A 180 15.65 22.38 3.75
CA LEU A 180 14.81 21.36 4.38
C LEU A 180 13.63 22.02 5.12
N ARG A 181 12.40 21.65 4.75
CA ARG A 181 11.16 22.22 5.30
C ARG A 181 10.55 21.32 6.37
N GLU A 182 10.50 20.03 6.10
CA GLU A 182 9.72 19.07 6.87
C GLU A 182 10.31 17.66 6.73
N ILE A 183 10.16 16.86 7.78
CA ILE A 183 10.52 15.44 7.75
C ILE A 183 9.25 14.63 8.07
N CYS A 184 8.96 13.59 7.30
CA CYS A 184 7.84 12.70 7.57
C CYS A 184 8.31 11.24 7.65
N ILE A 185 7.88 10.54 8.70
CA ILE A 185 8.00 9.08 8.81
C ILE A 185 6.73 8.47 8.24
N THR A 186 6.90 7.49 7.36
CA THR A 186 5.81 6.74 6.72
C THR A 186 6.01 5.25 6.93
N SER A 187 4.92 4.47 6.85
CA SER A 187 5.00 3.01 6.81
C SER A 187 5.56 2.52 5.48
N PHE A 188 5.80 1.22 5.36
CA PHE A 188 6.39 0.60 4.17
C PHE A 188 5.54 0.71 2.89
N ASP A 189 4.27 1.13 3.01
CA ASP A 189 3.39 1.40 1.87
C ASP A 189 3.29 2.90 1.50
N LEU A 190 4.09 3.77 2.14
CA LEU A 190 4.07 5.24 2.10
C LEU A 190 2.93 5.91 2.88
N SER A 191 2.16 5.20 3.71
CA SER A 191 1.17 5.86 4.56
C SER A 191 1.86 6.73 5.61
N PRO A 192 1.57 8.05 5.67
CA PRO A 192 2.15 8.92 6.70
C PRO A 192 1.82 8.48 8.13
N ILE A 193 2.82 8.50 9.00
CA ILE A 193 2.72 8.14 10.42
C ILE A 193 2.98 9.36 11.30
N MET A 194 4.08 10.08 11.05
CA MET A 194 4.50 11.20 11.88
C MET A 194 5.14 12.29 11.01
N ILE A 195 4.83 13.54 11.34
CA ILE A 195 5.37 14.73 10.69
C ILE A 195 6.18 15.52 11.74
N MET A 196 7.37 15.93 11.35
CA MET A 196 8.33 16.67 12.17
C MET A 196 8.67 17.98 11.48
N GLY A 197 8.19 19.07 12.08
CA GLY A 197 8.18 20.41 11.51
C GLY A 197 6.81 21.06 11.73
N LYS A 198 6.54 22.15 11.01
CA LYS A 198 5.35 23.00 11.21
C LYS A 198 4.75 23.50 9.90
N LYS A 199 5.37 23.23 8.76
CA LYS A 199 4.92 23.82 7.49
C LYS A 199 3.77 23.02 6.90
N TYR A 200 3.80 21.69 7.04
CA TYR A 200 2.84 20.79 6.43
C TYR A 200 2.06 19.99 7.47
N SER A 201 0.77 19.82 7.22
CA SER A 201 -0.11 18.87 7.89
C SER A 201 -0.07 17.50 7.21
N PHE A 202 -0.77 16.50 7.78
CA PHE A 202 -0.93 15.21 7.10
C PHE A 202 -1.65 15.33 5.76
N ASP A 203 -2.66 16.19 5.67
CA ASP A 203 -3.39 16.41 4.41
C ASP A 203 -2.49 17.04 3.34
N ASP A 204 -1.57 17.91 3.75
CA ASP A 204 -0.58 18.48 2.84
C ASP A 204 0.40 17.40 2.34
N VAL A 205 0.91 16.55 3.24
CA VAL A 205 1.78 15.43 2.85
C VAL A 205 1.06 14.46 1.92
N HIS A 206 -0.22 14.16 2.17
CA HIS A 206 -1.04 13.39 1.25
C HIS A 206 -1.15 14.07 -0.12
N GLY A 207 -1.39 15.38 -0.16
CA GLY A 207 -1.41 16.16 -1.40
C GLY A 207 -0.08 16.13 -2.16
N ILE A 208 1.04 16.22 -1.44
CA ILE A 208 2.39 16.11 -1.98
C ILE A 208 2.61 14.71 -2.60
N LEU A 209 2.33 13.65 -1.85
CA LEU A 209 2.54 12.28 -2.33
C LEU A 209 1.69 11.95 -3.56
N ARG A 210 0.48 12.51 -3.68
CA ARG A 210 -0.36 12.33 -4.88
C ARG A 210 0.26 12.93 -6.16
N ASN A 211 1.15 13.91 -6.05
CA ASN A 211 1.77 14.62 -7.17
C ASN A 211 3.23 14.23 -7.43
N ILE A 212 3.76 13.22 -6.73
CA ILE A 212 5.19 12.83 -6.80
C ILE A 212 5.52 11.94 -8.01
N GLY A 213 4.50 11.43 -8.71
CA GLY A 213 4.64 10.50 -9.82
C GLY A 213 5.11 9.11 -9.37
N ASN A 214 5.73 8.37 -10.30
CA ASN A 214 6.24 7.02 -10.03
C ASN A 214 7.53 7.05 -9.19
N ILE A 215 7.53 6.34 -8.06
CA ILE A 215 8.70 6.15 -7.19
C ILE A 215 9.28 4.77 -7.52
N PRO A 216 10.57 4.69 -7.88
CA PRO A 216 11.20 3.44 -8.26
C PRO A 216 11.44 2.59 -7.01
N GLU A 217 11.78 1.32 -7.19
CA GLU A 217 12.18 0.48 -6.07
C GLU A 217 13.47 1.03 -5.44
N ILE A 218 13.42 1.23 -4.13
CA ILE A 218 14.54 1.78 -3.34
C ILE A 218 15.18 0.60 -2.59
N PRO A 219 16.50 0.38 -2.69
CA PRO A 219 17.21 -0.56 -1.83
C PRO A 219 17.17 -0.11 -0.35
N PRO A 220 17.26 -1.02 0.63
CA PRO A 220 17.42 -0.65 2.03
C PRO A 220 18.66 0.24 2.24
N LEU A 221 18.58 1.16 3.21
CA LEU A 221 19.60 2.16 3.54
C LEU A 221 19.96 3.10 2.38
N ASN A 222 19.09 3.21 1.38
CA ASN A 222 19.31 4.03 0.20
C ASN A 222 18.16 5.03 0.01
N TRP A 223 18.37 6.02 -0.85
CA TRP A 223 17.38 7.06 -1.11
C TRP A 223 17.29 7.42 -2.59
N VAL A 224 16.14 7.97 -2.93
CA VAL A 224 15.87 8.59 -4.23
C VAL A 224 15.22 9.95 -3.98
N TYR A 225 15.16 10.81 -5.01
CA TYR A 225 14.40 12.04 -4.93
C TYR A 225 13.38 12.12 -6.06
N ARG A 226 12.29 12.85 -5.81
CA ARG A 226 11.25 13.14 -6.78
C ARG A 226 10.78 14.58 -6.63
N GLN A 227 10.31 15.14 -7.73
CA GLN A 227 9.62 16.42 -7.73
C GLN A 227 8.14 16.20 -7.45
N SER A 228 7.53 17.12 -6.73
CA SER A 228 6.09 17.20 -6.54
C SER A 228 5.65 18.66 -6.64
N ILE A 229 4.34 18.88 -6.74
CA ILE A 229 3.71 20.20 -6.70
C ILE A 229 2.69 20.21 -5.56
N HIS A 230 2.69 21.27 -4.76
CA HIS A 230 1.71 21.47 -3.69
C HIS A 230 1.37 22.95 -3.55
N ASN A 231 0.08 23.28 -3.61
CA ASN A 231 -0.44 24.65 -3.59
C ASN A 231 0.24 25.58 -4.61
N GLY A 232 0.55 25.05 -5.80
CA GLY A 232 1.24 25.78 -6.87
C GLY A 232 2.74 25.95 -6.68
N GLU A 233 3.32 25.48 -5.56
CA GLU A 233 4.77 25.46 -5.35
C GLU A 233 5.37 24.13 -5.80
N GLU A 234 6.46 24.20 -6.57
CA GLU A 234 7.33 23.05 -6.80
C GLU A 234 8.15 22.74 -5.55
N ILE A 235 8.27 21.46 -5.24
CA ILE A 235 9.01 20.95 -4.09
C ILE A 235 9.79 19.70 -4.49
N TRP A 236 10.87 19.44 -3.77
CA TRP A 236 11.59 18.18 -3.85
C TRP A 236 11.30 17.34 -2.62
N VAL A 237 11.12 16.04 -2.86
CA VAL A 237 10.88 15.04 -1.83
C VAL A 237 11.95 13.96 -1.97
N TYR A 238 12.85 13.89 -0.99
CA TYR A 238 13.78 12.78 -0.87
C TYR A 238 13.11 11.67 -0.07
N ILE A 239 13.24 10.44 -0.55
CA ILE A 239 12.62 9.25 0.02
C ILE A 239 13.74 8.30 0.37
N TYR A 240 14.01 8.14 1.66
CA TYR A 240 14.98 7.21 2.19
C TYR A 240 14.27 5.95 2.69
N LYS A 241 14.76 4.77 2.31
CA LYS A 241 14.24 3.49 2.78
C LYS A 241 15.08 2.96 3.92
N SER A 242 14.45 2.79 5.07
CA SER A 242 15.05 2.23 6.27
C SER A 242 15.29 0.72 6.12
N ASP A 243 16.26 0.20 6.87
CA ASP A 243 16.42 -1.24 7.18
C ASP A 243 15.78 -1.62 8.52
N VAL A 244 15.08 -0.67 9.15
CA VAL A 244 14.37 -0.83 10.42
C VAL A 244 12.86 -0.74 10.17
N GLY A 245 12.12 -1.58 10.89
CA GLY A 245 10.67 -1.67 10.82
C GLY A 245 10.15 -2.74 11.78
N PRO A 246 8.85 -2.75 12.11
CA PRO A 246 8.25 -3.90 12.77
C PRO A 246 8.22 -5.11 11.83
N SER A 247 8.07 -6.30 12.42
CA SER A 247 7.74 -7.53 11.71
C SER A 247 6.38 -8.02 12.17
N VAL A 248 5.39 -7.99 11.28
CA VAL A 248 4.02 -8.40 11.56
C VAL A 248 3.79 -9.78 10.96
N GLU A 249 3.71 -10.81 11.80
CA GLU A 249 3.42 -12.19 11.36
C GLU A 249 4.37 -12.66 10.22
N GLY A 250 5.65 -12.29 10.31
CA GLY A 250 6.69 -12.61 9.32
C GLY A 250 6.81 -11.64 8.15
N LEU A 251 5.92 -10.67 8.00
CA LEU A 251 6.06 -9.56 7.05
C LEU A 251 6.92 -8.45 7.67
N PHE A 252 8.10 -8.20 7.11
CA PHE A 252 8.93 -7.07 7.50
C PHE A 252 8.45 -5.78 6.84
N GLU A 253 8.18 -4.75 7.65
CA GLU A 253 7.58 -3.49 7.22
C GLU A 253 8.56 -2.32 7.43
N PRO A 254 9.55 -2.12 6.53
CA PRO A 254 10.55 -1.06 6.71
C PRO A 254 9.92 0.33 6.65
N TYR A 255 10.38 1.25 7.50
CA TYR A 255 9.98 2.64 7.41
C TYR A 255 10.52 3.31 6.14
N LEU A 256 9.79 4.31 5.66
CA LEU A 256 10.27 5.24 4.64
C LEU A 256 10.27 6.65 5.24
N TYR A 257 11.39 7.36 5.09
CA TYR A 257 11.54 8.73 5.57
C TYR A 257 11.50 9.70 4.40
N LEU A 258 10.58 10.65 4.47
CA LEU A 258 10.44 11.72 3.50
C LEU A 258 11.12 12.97 4.04
N LEU A 259 11.99 13.57 3.24
CA LEU A 259 12.53 14.90 3.48
C LEU A 259 11.95 15.82 2.42
N ILE A 260 11.08 16.74 2.84
CA ILE A 260 10.41 17.69 1.94
C ILE A 260 11.20 19.00 1.99
N CYS A 261 11.60 19.50 0.83
CA CYS A 261 12.48 20.66 0.72
C CYS A 261 12.06 21.62 -0.39
N ASP A 262 12.61 22.83 -0.33
CA ASP A 262 12.52 23.83 -1.39
C ASP A 262 13.01 23.23 -2.71
N PHE A 263 12.37 23.61 -3.82
CA PHE A 263 12.83 23.24 -5.15
C PHE A 263 14.31 23.62 -5.35
N ASN A 264 15.06 22.78 -6.05
CA ASN A 264 16.52 22.89 -6.26
C ASN A 264 17.39 22.80 -4.98
N SER A 265 16.85 22.35 -3.85
CA SER A 265 17.65 22.06 -2.66
C SER A 265 18.36 20.72 -2.80
N TYR A 266 19.67 20.74 -3.07
CA TYR A 266 20.47 19.52 -3.09
C TYR A 266 20.88 19.12 -1.67
N LEU A 267 20.38 17.98 -1.20
CA LEU A 267 20.60 17.51 0.16
C LEU A 267 21.79 16.52 0.28
N GLY A 268 22.40 16.08 -0.82
CA GLY A 268 23.57 15.18 -0.77
C GLY A 268 23.37 13.97 0.15
N GLU A 269 24.24 13.80 1.14
CA GLU A 269 24.23 12.69 2.12
C GLU A 269 23.27 12.89 3.31
N ILE A 270 22.53 14.02 3.36
CA ILE A 270 21.62 14.35 4.46
C ILE A 270 20.51 13.29 4.66
N PRO A 271 19.85 12.74 3.61
CA PRO A 271 18.84 11.70 3.80
C PRO A 271 19.39 10.47 4.54
N GLU A 272 20.61 10.04 4.21
CA GLU A 272 21.28 8.91 4.87
C GLU A 272 21.65 9.25 6.31
N THR A 273 22.20 10.45 6.54
CA THR A 273 22.55 10.92 7.89
C THR A 273 21.33 10.96 8.81
N LEU A 274 20.21 11.50 8.33
CA LEU A 274 18.95 11.53 9.06
C LEU A 274 18.38 10.12 9.25
N GLY A 275 18.38 9.31 8.20
CA GLY A 275 17.90 7.94 8.20
C GLY A 275 18.58 7.11 9.27
N ASN A 276 19.91 7.17 9.35
CA ASN A 276 20.69 6.49 10.39
C ASN A 276 20.35 6.98 11.81
N LYS A 277 20.08 8.27 12.01
CA LYS A 277 19.65 8.81 13.32
C LYS A 277 18.25 8.32 13.72
N LEU A 278 17.33 8.25 12.76
CA LEU A 278 15.96 7.74 12.98
C LEU A 278 15.97 6.22 13.22
N ASN A 279 16.73 5.45 12.44
CA ASN A 279 16.89 4.00 12.60
C ASN A 279 17.41 3.65 14.00
N ARG A 280 18.30 4.45 14.59
CA ARG A 280 18.79 4.21 15.96
C ARG A 280 17.72 4.35 17.04
N LEU A 281 16.70 5.18 16.80
CA LEU A 281 15.58 5.36 17.75
C LEU A 281 14.49 4.33 17.52
N LEU A 282 14.25 3.96 16.26
CA LEU A 282 13.21 3.03 15.86
C LEU A 282 13.70 1.58 15.78
N GLY A 283 15.00 1.34 15.97
CA GLY A 283 15.70 0.04 15.87
C GLY A 283 15.42 -0.89 17.02
#